data_AF-A0A921MWJ0-F1
#
_entry.id   AF-A0A921MWJ0-F1
#
_cell.length_a   1.000
_cell.length_b   1.000
_cell.length_c   1.000
_cell.angle_alpha   90.00
_cell.angle_beta   90.00
_cell.angle_gamma   90.00
#
_symmetry.space_group_name_H-M   'P 1'
#
loop_
_entity.id
_entity.type
_entity.pdbx_description
1 polymer ?
#
loop_
_entity_poly.entity_id
_entity_poly.type
_entity_poly.pdbx_seq_one_letter_code
_entity_poly.pdbx_strand_id
1 'polypeptide(L)'
;MSSKVESIATPLVRGVLGALSSLGIALAVVVVPALAAQVAGTASSATALDAILISLSVLILGHGGGIVLTTGVVDGAVTLTPFGLLILLMLLSALSMRRVGRALRPVRDDGVLRTGALRDVGSALGMYTLVYAIGLAVLASFGRSTDVSPVVTSAVVSGAMVALVGGLAGLLWSLRREPTQSVPGVRVLELLPAPYGDIARAALTAVIGLLWMGLAAITVMLLLSVPEQASLFDGLAPGIVGGLVLTLVQLALLPLLAVWALTVLLGGTVGVGTSTGISLGGAETGVLPALPILGALPGPGDFPEWTWALMVLPAVPVALGAVRLIRDVAEYERREQIIGWVGYPAAVVIVALLLAGLSTGGIGDGRLVHLGPQMNSLALPLIGVVALTTALVLGVLATPLIPWTRSMVASLRARVEAAERGERSEDAAGQDAPAAEEDGSGTGQDEESDGADGAEEADGAEGADVSDTVDGDDAADAAEQGDEVDGAGETREAPEESPATADSEFRSVLSSALSARTAASAASAQSAASARSAPSAASAPSAQSAPSAQSAPSAPSAQSAPSAPTPSAEADDAEADAWSLDGIDAGDSSQPGSWISRRDR
;
A
#
# COMPACT_ATOMS: atom_id res chain seq x y z
N MET A 1 15.69 15.27 42.31
CA MET A 1 14.97 15.61 41.05
C MET A 1 15.64 15.03 39.80
N SER A 2 16.98 14.91 39.73
CA SER A 2 17.73 14.47 38.53
C SER A 2 17.15 13.27 37.76
N SER A 3 16.88 12.15 38.44
CA SER A 3 16.47 10.89 37.80
C SER A 3 15.20 10.98 36.94
N LYS A 4 14.24 11.86 37.27
CA LYS A 4 13.06 12.09 36.42
C LYS A 4 13.41 12.86 35.13
N VAL A 5 14.37 13.79 35.17
CA VAL A 5 14.80 14.56 33.99
C VAL A 5 15.55 13.64 33.03
N GLU A 6 16.49 12.85 33.54
CA GLU A 6 17.32 11.92 32.79
C GLU A 6 16.50 10.78 32.13
N SER A 7 15.50 10.27 32.86
CA SER A 7 14.51 9.33 32.32
C SER A 7 13.64 9.91 31.21
N ILE A 8 13.40 11.23 31.17
CA ILE A 8 12.58 11.90 30.14
C ILE A 8 13.45 12.37 28.95
N ALA A 9 14.70 12.76 29.19
CA ALA A 9 15.64 13.13 28.13
C ALA A 9 15.91 11.96 27.18
N THR A 10 16.03 10.74 27.72
CA THR A 10 16.34 9.52 26.96
C THR A 10 15.35 9.23 25.79
N PRO A 11 14.01 9.17 25.98
CA PRO A 11 13.08 9.01 24.86
C PRO A 11 13.05 10.21 23.91
N LEU A 12 13.15 11.45 24.42
CA LEU A 12 13.17 12.66 23.58
C LEU A 12 14.35 12.65 22.60
N VAL A 13 15.57 12.44 23.09
CA VAL A 13 16.80 12.40 22.27
C VAL A 13 16.72 11.30 21.21
N ARG A 14 16.14 10.13 21.54
CA ARG A 14 15.91 9.06 20.55
C ARG A 14 14.90 9.45 19.46
N GLY A 15 13.87 10.22 19.81
CA GLY A 15 12.95 10.84 18.85
C GLY A 15 13.66 11.82 17.90
N VAL A 16 14.51 12.72 18.44
CA VAL A 16 15.33 13.66 17.64
C VAL A 16 16.24 12.92 16.67
N LEU A 17 17.02 11.93 17.16
CA LEU A 17 17.94 11.16 16.32
C LEU A 17 17.20 10.33 15.26
N GLY A 18 16.02 9.80 15.58
CA GLY A 18 15.15 9.11 14.61
C GLY A 18 14.66 10.05 13.51
N ALA A 19 14.29 11.27 13.85
CA ALA A 19 13.81 12.28 12.89
C ALA A 19 14.94 12.81 12.00
N LEU A 20 16.11 13.15 12.57
CA LEU A 20 17.26 13.62 11.80
C LEU A 20 17.79 12.55 10.83
N SER A 21 17.84 11.28 11.25
CA SER A 21 18.31 10.19 10.39
C SER A 21 17.31 9.82 9.28
N SER A 22 16.00 9.81 9.57
CA SER A 22 14.98 9.60 8.53
C SER A 22 14.91 10.76 7.54
N LEU A 23 14.98 12.02 8.01
CA LEU A 23 14.98 13.21 7.17
C LEU A 23 16.23 13.28 6.28
N GLY A 24 17.42 12.94 6.81
CA GLY A 24 18.65 12.90 6.02
C GLY A 24 18.61 11.85 4.90
N ILE A 25 18.04 10.67 5.17
CA ILE A 25 17.84 9.63 4.14
C ILE A 25 16.75 10.07 3.15
N ALA A 26 15.66 10.69 3.60
CA ALA A 26 14.60 11.21 2.74
C ALA A 26 15.11 12.27 1.76
N LEU A 27 15.96 13.18 2.23
CA LEU A 27 16.64 14.17 1.40
C LEU A 27 17.57 13.49 0.37
N ALA A 28 18.39 12.53 0.80
CA ALA A 28 19.28 11.80 -0.10
C ALA A 28 18.54 11.03 -1.21
N VAL A 29 17.36 10.46 -0.90
CA VAL A 29 16.51 9.74 -1.88
C VAL A 29 16.07 10.62 -3.04
N VAL A 30 15.91 11.94 -2.86
CA VAL A 30 15.46 12.85 -3.93
C VAL A 30 16.62 13.68 -4.52
N VAL A 31 17.59 14.10 -3.69
CA VAL A 31 18.77 14.87 -4.13
C VAL A 31 19.70 14.03 -5.03
N VAL A 32 19.94 12.76 -4.70
CA VAL A 32 20.90 11.94 -5.47
C VAL A 32 20.43 11.68 -6.91
N PRO A 33 19.16 11.29 -7.17
CA PRO A 33 18.64 11.21 -8.55
C PRO A 33 18.67 12.55 -9.29
N ALA A 34 18.34 13.66 -8.63
CA ALA A 34 18.35 14.99 -9.27
C ALA A 34 19.76 15.43 -9.68
N LEU A 35 20.77 15.26 -8.80
CA LEU A 35 22.16 15.53 -9.13
C LEU A 35 22.70 14.58 -10.20
N ALA A 36 22.30 13.31 -10.20
CA ALA A 36 22.68 12.36 -11.25
C ALA A 36 22.12 12.76 -12.62
N ALA A 37 20.84 13.14 -12.69
CA ALA A 37 20.24 13.69 -13.92
C ALA A 37 20.96 14.96 -14.38
N GLN A 38 21.27 15.88 -13.46
CA GLN A 38 21.96 17.13 -13.76
C GLN A 38 23.40 16.94 -14.28
N VAL A 39 24.14 15.96 -13.78
CA VAL A 39 25.50 15.65 -14.26
C VAL A 39 25.49 14.94 -15.61
N ALA A 40 24.42 14.20 -15.94
CA ALA A 40 24.28 13.49 -17.21
C ALA A 40 23.55 14.29 -18.31
N GLY A 41 22.81 15.34 -17.95
CA GLY A 41 21.95 16.10 -18.87
C GLY A 41 22.72 17.07 -19.76
N THR A 42 23.27 16.60 -20.88
CA THR A 42 24.05 17.43 -21.83
C THR A 42 23.24 18.51 -22.56
N ALA A 43 21.92 18.51 -22.45
CA ALA A 43 21.01 19.46 -23.09
C ALA A 43 20.41 20.51 -22.12
N SER A 44 20.65 20.38 -20.81
CA SER A 44 20.11 21.29 -19.80
C SER A 44 21.12 22.37 -19.41
N SER A 45 20.68 23.63 -19.36
CA SER A 45 21.45 24.74 -18.79
C SER A 45 21.22 24.95 -17.29
N ALA A 46 20.41 24.11 -16.64
CA ALA A 46 20.20 24.17 -15.19
C ALA A 46 21.50 23.86 -14.43
N THR A 47 21.61 24.38 -13.21
CA THR A 47 22.78 24.21 -12.35
C THR A 47 22.58 23.10 -11.32
N ALA A 48 23.67 22.69 -10.66
CA ALA A 48 23.60 21.79 -9.50
C ALA A 48 22.76 22.38 -8.33
N LEU A 49 22.64 23.71 -8.24
CA LEU A 49 21.77 24.37 -7.26
C LEU A 49 20.29 24.20 -7.65
N ASP A 50 19.94 24.39 -8.91
CA ASP A 50 18.56 24.26 -9.39
C ASP A 50 18.06 22.82 -9.24
N ALA A 51 18.90 21.83 -9.58
CA ALA A 51 18.63 20.42 -9.34
C ALA A 51 18.36 20.12 -7.85
N ILE A 52 19.06 20.79 -6.93
CA ILE A 52 18.80 20.71 -5.49
C ILE A 52 17.44 21.35 -5.16
N LEU A 53 17.16 22.59 -5.59
CA LEU A 53 15.88 23.27 -5.30
C LEU A 53 14.65 22.51 -5.83
N ILE A 54 14.76 21.95 -7.04
CA ILE A 54 13.75 21.05 -7.63
C ILE A 54 13.59 19.81 -6.75
N SER A 55 14.69 19.17 -6.30
CA SER A 55 14.62 17.99 -5.43
C SER A 55 13.98 18.26 -4.06
N LEU A 56 14.20 19.45 -3.47
CA LEU A 56 13.53 19.88 -2.23
C LEU A 56 12.02 20.08 -2.47
N SER A 57 11.64 20.64 -3.63
CA SER A 57 10.24 20.80 -4.02
C SER A 57 9.54 19.46 -4.27
N VAL A 58 10.20 18.51 -4.95
CA VAL A 58 9.72 17.13 -5.14
C VAL A 58 9.62 16.38 -3.82
N LEU A 59 10.54 16.58 -2.88
CA LEU A 59 10.46 16.00 -1.54
C LEU A 59 9.20 16.48 -0.81
N ILE A 60 8.86 17.77 -0.90
CA ILE A 60 7.69 18.37 -0.25
C ILE A 60 6.39 17.87 -0.89
N LEU A 61 6.34 17.83 -2.23
CA LEU A 61 5.22 17.23 -2.96
C LEU A 61 5.04 15.73 -2.62
N GLY A 62 6.15 15.00 -2.42
CA GLY A 62 6.16 13.62 -1.96
C GLY A 62 5.61 13.38 -0.55
N HIS A 63 5.55 14.41 0.30
CA HIS A 63 4.86 14.32 1.60
C HIS A 63 3.35 14.63 1.51
N GLY A 64 2.88 15.16 0.37
CA GLY A 64 1.55 15.79 0.26
C GLY A 64 1.54 17.28 0.60
N GLY A 65 2.68 17.96 0.51
CA GLY A 65 2.75 19.42 0.53
C GLY A 65 2.48 20.01 -0.87
N GLY A 66 1.98 21.25 -0.92
CA GLY A 66 1.80 21.99 -2.16
C GLY A 66 3.05 22.77 -2.57
N ILE A 67 3.27 22.88 -3.87
CA ILE A 67 4.25 23.79 -4.47
C ILE A 67 3.52 24.72 -5.45
N VAL A 68 3.98 25.95 -5.62
CA VAL A 68 3.49 26.86 -6.66
C VAL A 68 4.52 26.95 -7.77
N LEU A 69 4.07 26.74 -9.01
CA LEU A 69 4.86 26.93 -10.22
C LEU A 69 4.56 28.31 -10.83
N THR A 70 5.61 28.94 -11.37
CA THR A 70 5.56 30.19 -12.11
C THR A 70 6.47 30.06 -13.33
N THR A 71 6.08 29.22 -14.29
CA THR A 71 6.92 28.84 -15.45
C THR A 71 6.51 29.52 -16.75
N GLY A 72 5.39 30.24 -16.77
CA GLY A 72 4.80 30.86 -17.98
C GLY A 72 4.19 29.86 -18.98
N VAL A 73 4.36 28.56 -18.73
CA VAL A 73 3.72 27.45 -19.47
C VAL A 73 2.72 26.72 -18.57
N VAL A 74 3.11 26.49 -17.30
CA VAL A 74 2.24 26.04 -16.21
C VAL A 74 2.47 26.97 -15.02
N ASP A 75 1.45 27.75 -14.71
CA ASP A 75 1.41 28.63 -13.54
C ASP A 75 0.32 28.14 -12.57
N GLY A 76 0.57 28.30 -11.27
CA GLY A 76 -0.39 27.98 -10.21
C GLY A 76 0.02 26.84 -9.28
N ALA A 77 -0.93 26.33 -8.50
CA ALA A 77 -0.67 25.36 -7.44
C ALA A 77 -0.58 23.91 -7.96
N VAL A 78 0.47 23.19 -7.55
CA VAL A 78 0.62 21.74 -7.75
C VAL A 78 0.52 21.04 -6.40
N THR A 79 -0.44 20.12 -6.29
CA THR A 79 -0.75 19.34 -5.08
C THR A 79 -0.82 17.84 -5.32
N LEU A 80 -0.71 17.40 -6.59
CA LEU A 80 -0.78 15.99 -6.95
C LEU A 80 0.39 15.19 -6.35
N THR A 81 0.07 14.34 -5.38
CA THR A 81 1.07 13.66 -4.53
C THR A 81 1.55 12.35 -5.17
N PRO A 82 2.85 12.16 -5.44
CA PRO A 82 3.37 10.89 -5.96
C PRO A 82 3.35 9.81 -4.86
N PHE A 83 2.28 9.00 -4.83
CA PHE A 83 2.01 8.02 -3.77
C PHE A 83 3.14 7.03 -3.50
N GLY A 84 3.92 6.61 -4.52
CA GLY A 84 5.06 5.73 -4.31
C GLY A 84 6.19 6.38 -3.51
N LEU A 85 6.41 7.68 -3.69
CA LEU A 85 7.33 8.46 -2.86
C LEU A 85 6.76 8.67 -1.45
N LEU A 86 5.46 8.95 -1.31
CA LEU A 86 4.79 9.06 -0.01
C LEU A 86 4.88 7.74 0.78
N ILE A 87 4.63 6.60 0.14
CA ILE A 87 4.77 5.27 0.75
C ILE A 87 6.21 5.00 1.18
N LEU A 88 7.21 5.37 0.36
CA LEU A 88 8.63 5.24 0.69
C LEU A 88 9.04 6.11 1.89
N LEU A 89 8.57 7.36 1.96
CA LEU A 89 8.79 8.28 3.07
C LEU A 89 8.12 7.80 4.36
N MET A 90 6.87 7.32 4.26
CA MET A 90 6.11 6.72 5.36
C MET A 90 6.82 5.45 5.89
N LEU A 91 7.31 4.60 5.00
CA LEU A 91 8.09 3.40 5.34
C LEU A 91 9.42 3.75 5.99
N LEU A 92 10.12 4.77 5.51
CA LEU A 92 11.38 5.25 6.09
C LEU A 92 11.17 5.81 7.51
N SER A 93 10.09 6.57 7.72
CA SER A 93 9.65 7.01 9.05
C SER A 93 9.35 5.82 9.96
N ALA A 94 8.58 4.84 9.47
CA ALA A 94 8.24 3.63 10.21
C ALA A 94 9.49 2.79 10.56
N LEU A 95 10.44 2.63 9.65
CA LEU A 95 11.69 1.91 9.88
C LEU A 95 12.58 2.62 10.91
N SER A 96 12.65 3.96 10.88
CA SER A 96 13.36 4.73 11.90
C SER A 96 12.71 4.58 13.28
N MET A 97 11.40 4.82 13.37
CA MET A 97 10.69 4.77 14.65
C MET A 97 10.55 3.34 15.21
N ARG A 98 10.58 2.30 14.36
CA ARG A 98 10.68 0.89 14.78
C ARG A 98 12.00 0.59 15.49
N ARG A 99 13.11 1.23 15.09
CA ARG A 99 14.40 1.14 15.82
C ARG A 99 14.29 1.82 17.19
N VAL A 100 13.67 2.99 17.26
CA VAL A 100 13.42 3.73 18.51
C VAL A 100 12.53 2.91 19.48
N GLY A 101 11.42 2.36 19.00
CA GLY A 101 10.50 1.52 19.80
C GLY A 101 11.20 0.28 20.36
N ARG A 102 11.98 -0.45 19.54
CA ARG A 102 12.81 -1.57 19.99
C ARG A 102 13.81 -1.16 21.08
N ALA A 103 14.49 -0.02 20.90
CA ALA A 103 15.45 0.49 21.88
C ALA A 103 14.79 0.94 23.20
N LEU A 104 13.52 1.36 23.18
CA LEU A 104 12.78 1.77 24.38
C LEU A 104 12.29 0.61 25.24
N ARG A 105 12.20 -0.62 24.69
CA ARG A 105 11.62 -1.82 25.34
C ARG A 105 10.30 -1.51 26.10
N PRO A 106 9.22 -1.11 25.40
CA PRO A 106 7.96 -0.68 26.03
C PRO A 106 7.18 -1.82 26.70
N VAL A 107 7.43 -3.07 26.30
CA VAL A 107 6.82 -4.29 26.84
C VAL A 107 7.88 -5.04 27.63
N ARG A 108 7.54 -5.49 28.85
CA ARG A 108 8.38 -6.34 29.69
C ARG A 108 8.51 -7.75 29.10
N ASP A 109 9.28 -8.59 29.76
CA ASP A 109 9.43 -9.99 29.35
C ASP A 109 8.14 -10.78 29.66
N ASP A 110 7.45 -10.43 30.77
CA ASP A 110 6.09 -10.84 31.17
C ASP A 110 4.95 -10.41 30.21
N GLY A 111 5.26 -9.79 29.06
CA GLY A 111 4.26 -9.33 28.07
C GLY A 111 3.45 -8.08 28.46
N VAL A 112 3.51 -7.64 29.72
CA VAL A 112 2.84 -6.42 30.21
C VAL A 112 3.61 -5.15 29.80
N LEU A 113 2.89 -4.06 29.47
CA LEU A 113 3.51 -2.76 29.22
C LEU A 113 4.24 -2.25 30.48
N ARG A 114 5.45 -1.70 30.31
CA ARG A 114 6.19 -1.06 31.40
C ARG A 114 5.40 0.15 31.90
N THR A 115 5.37 0.35 33.22
CA THR A 115 4.87 1.60 33.83
C THR A 115 5.63 2.80 33.26
N GLY A 116 4.92 3.70 32.57
CA GLY A 116 5.50 4.83 31.83
C GLY A 116 5.74 4.59 30.32
N ALA A 117 5.61 3.36 29.80
CA ALA A 117 5.87 3.06 28.38
C ALA A 117 5.08 3.96 27.40
N LEU A 118 3.80 4.22 27.67
CA LEU A 118 2.98 5.13 26.86
C LEU A 118 3.52 6.57 26.84
N ARG A 119 4.08 7.05 27.97
CA ARG A 119 4.72 8.36 28.08
C ARG A 119 6.05 8.39 27.32
N ASP A 120 6.87 7.36 27.45
CA ASP A 120 8.18 7.29 26.80
C ASP A 120 8.03 7.17 25.28
N VAL A 121 7.08 6.34 24.82
CA VAL A 121 6.74 6.19 23.40
C VAL A 121 6.06 7.45 22.86
N GLY A 122 5.10 8.04 23.58
CA GLY A 122 4.41 9.26 23.16
C GLY A 122 5.32 10.48 23.11
N SER A 123 6.23 10.65 24.07
CA SER A 123 7.22 11.74 24.05
C SER A 123 8.26 11.55 22.94
N ALA A 124 8.74 10.33 22.68
CA ALA A 124 9.59 10.04 21.54
C ALA A 124 8.88 10.34 20.21
N LEU A 125 7.61 9.95 20.05
CA LEU A 125 6.82 10.21 18.83
C LEU A 125 6.52 11.69 18.64
N GLY A 126 6.16 12.41 19.71
CA GLY A 126 5.94 13.85 19.68
C GLY A 126 7.20 14.62 19.29
N MET A 127 8.35 14.27 19.87
CA MET A 127 9.63 14.90 19.52
C MET A 127 10.08 14.54 18.10
N TYR A 128 9.89 13.29 17.68
CA TYR A 128 10.14 12.85 16.30
C TYR A 128 9.32 13.69 15.30
N THR A 129 8.00 13.79 15.54
CA THR A 129 7.06 14.54 14.68
C THR A 129 7.42 16.02 14.62
N LEU A 130 7.74 16.64 15.76
CA LEU A 130 8.13 18.04 15.86
C LEU A 130 9.42 18.35 15.09
N VAL A 131 10.48 17.56 15.29
CA VAL A 131 11.76 17.75 14.59
C VAL A 131 11.61 17.52 13.09
N TYR A 132 10.85 16.50 12.69
CA TYR A 132 10.64 16.19 11.27
C TYR A 132 9.84 17.29 10.56
N ALA A 133 8.78 17.82 11.19
CA ALA A 133 7.98 18.92 10.65
C ALA A 133 8.77 20.24 10.59
N ILE A 134 9.59 20.56 11.60
CA ILE A 134 10.51 21.72 11.57
C ILE A 134 11.55 21.54 10.46
N GLY A 135 12.10 20.32 10.30
CA GLY A 135 13.03 20.01 9.22
C GLY A 135 12.41 20.23 7.84
N LEU A 136 11.21 19.71 7.59
CA LEU A 136 10.45 19.96 6.36
C LEU A 136 10.16 21.46 6.15
N ALA A 137 9.89 22.22 7.21
CA ALA A 137 9.68 23.67 7.12
C ALA A 137 10.96 24.43 6.70
N VAL A 138 12.12 24.01 7.20
CA VAL A 138 13.43 24.59 6.85
C VAL A 138 13.85 24.19 5.44
N LEU A 139 13.61 22.93 5.03
CA LEU A 139 13.83 22.54 3.63
C LEU A 139 12.88 23.30 2.69
N ALA A 140 11.62 23.51 3.08
CA ALA A 140 10.67 24.33 2.33
C ALA A 140 11.02 25.83 2.32
N SER A 141 11.76 26.35 3.31
CA SER A 141 12.21 27.74 3.26
C SER A 141 13.38 27.94 2.29
N PHE A 142 14.30 26.97 2.22
CA PHE A 142 15.43 26.97 1.29
C PHE A 142 15.06 26.56 -0.14
N GLY A 143 14.07 25.68 -0.35
CA GLY A 143 13.68 25.14 -1.65
C GLY A 143 13.00 26.12 -2.61
N ARG A 144 13.09 27.43 -2.39
CA ARG A 144 12.47 28.46 -3.24
C ARG A 144 13.40 28.91 -4.35
N SER A 145 12.88 28.92 -5.57
CA SER A 145 13.47 29.49 -6.78
C SER A 145 12.53 30.56 -7.37
N THR A 146 12.89 31.14 -8.51
CA THR A 146 11.99 32.01 -9.29
C THR A 146 10.78 31.24 -9.85
N ASP A 147 11.01 29.99 -10.27
CA ASP A 147 10.08 29.23 -11.11
C ASP A 147 9.24 28.24 -10.30
N VAL A 148 9.75 27.85 -9.11
CA VAL A 148 9.15 26.88 -8.18
C VAL A 148 9.27 27.42 -6.75
N SER A 149 8.14 27.57 -6.06
CA SER A 149 8.11 27.98 -4.65
C SER A 149 7.27 27.02 -3.79
N PRO A 150 7.88 26.21 -2.90
CA PRO A 150 7.14 25.33 -2.00
C PRO A 150 6.40 26.09 -0.89
N VAL A 151 5.19 25.61 -0.58
CA VAL A 151 4.30 26.23 0.42
C VAL A 151 4.65 25.71 1.81
N VAL A 152 5.51 26.45 2.53
CA VAL A 152 6.04 26.07 3.86
C VAL A 152 4.97 25.61 4.86
N THR A 153 3.80 26.26 4.92
CA THR A 153 2.70 25.86 5.83
C THR A 153 2.19 24.45 5.50
N SER A 154 2.05 24.11 4.22
CA SER A 154 1.69 22.75 3.79
C SER A 154 2.81 21.75 4.09
N ALA A 155 4.08 22.13 3.97
CA ALA A 155 5.23 21.28 4.30
C ALA A 155 5.30 20.94 5.80
N VAL A 156 4.93 21.88 6.69
CA VAL A 156 4.80 21.62 8.13
C VAL A 156 3.71 20.58 8.39
N VAL A 157 2.51 20.77 7.82
CA VAL A 157 1.34 19.90 8.07
C VAL A 157 1.53 18.51 7.46
N SER A 158 1.94 18.43 6.19
CA SER A 158 2.21 17.16 5.50
C SER A 158 3.39 16.40 6.12
N GLY A 159 4.49 17.10 6.43
CA GLY A 159 5.63 16.55 7.16
C GLY A 159 5.23 16.01 8.53
N ALA A 160 4.39 16.73 9.29
CA ALA A 160 3.85 16.27 10.56
C ALA A 160 2.93 15.05 10.41
N MET A 161 2.06 15.00 9.39
CA MET A 161 1.18 13.85 9.15
C MET A 161 1.97 12.59 8.76
N VAL A 162 2.91 12.67 7.82
CA VAL A 162 3.78 11.54 7.45
C VAL A 162 4.63 11.09 8.64
N ALA A 163 5.17 12.02 9.42
CA ALA A 163 5.96 11.70 10.60
C ALA A 163 5.14 11.06 11.73
N LEU A 164 3.91 11.51 11.94
CA LEU A 164 3.00 10.98 12.97
C LEU A 164 2.48 9.58 12.57
N VAL A 165 1.95 9.43 11.35
CA VAL A 165 1.37 8.18 10.86
C VAL A 165 2.47 7.12 10.65
N GLY A 166 3.58 7.49 10.01
CA GLY A 166 4.73 6.61 9.79
C GLY A 166 5.41 6.25 11.09
N GLY A 167 5.64 7.23 11.98
CA GLY A 167 6.20 7.01 13.31
C GLY A 167 5.34 6.08 14.16
N LEU A 168 4.03 6.29 14.18
CA LEU A 168 3.07 5.41 14.87
C LEU A 168 3.08 4.00 14.27
N ALA A 169 3.01 3.85 12.95
CA ALA A 169 3.09 2.55 12.28
C ALA A 169 4.42 1.82 12.62
N GLY A 170 5.54 2.55 12.68
CA GLY A 170 6.83 2.03 13.11
C GLY A 170 6.86 1.54 14.57
N LEU A 171 6.21 2.29 15.47
CA LEU A 171 6.05 1.90 16.88
C LEU A 171 5.18 0.65 17.02
N LEU A 172 4.04 0.61 16.35
CA LEU A 172 3.16 -0.56 16.33
C LEU A 172 3.89 -1.79 15.73
N TRP A 173 4.69 -1.61 14.68
CA TRP A 173 5.55 -2.65 14.10
C TRP A 173 6.79 -3.02 14.96
N SER A 174 7.06 -2.25 16.03
CA SER A 174 8.03 -2.62 17.08
C SER A 174 7.43 -3.48 18.19
N LEU A 175 6.10 -3.42 18.38
CA LEU A 175 5.36 -4.25 19.33
C LEU A 175 5.08 -5.67 18.81
N ARG A 176 4.99 -5.86 17.48
CA ARG A 176 4.77 -7.17 16.85
C ARG A 176 5.88 -8.16 17.22
N ARG A 177 5.57 -9.12 18.10
CA ARG A 177 6.39 -10.29 18.42
C ARG A 177 5.82 -11.51 17.69
N GLU A 178 6.68 -12.33 17.11
CA GLU A 178 6.30 -13.65 16.59
C GLU A 178 6.27 -14.67 17.76
N PRO A 179 5.39 -15.68 17.71
CA PRO A 179 5.23 -16.63 18.81
C PRO A 179 6.46 -17.53 18.94
N THR A 180 6.97 -17.63 20.17
CA THR A 180 8.04 -18.56 20.56
C THR A 180 7.45 -19.60 21.51
N GLN A 181 8.03 -20.79 21.61
CA GLN A 181 7.51 -21.88 22.46
C GLN A 181 7.24 -21.48 23.92
N SER A 182 7.92 -20.46 24.44
CA SER A 182 7.77 -19.93 25.81
C SER A 182 7.01 -18.59 25.93
N VAL A 183 6.66 -17.93 24.82
CA VAL A 183 6.07 -16.57 24.83
C VAL A 183 5.00 -16.42 23.74
N PRO A 184 3.74 -16.13 24.09
CA PRO A 184 2.69 -15.84 23.12
C PRO A 184 3.08 -14.74 22.13
N GLY A 185 2.79 -14.95 20.85
CA GLY A 185 2.94 -13.92 19.82
C GLY A 185 1.94 -12.79 20.06
N VAL A 186 2.37 -11.55 19.85
CA VAL A 186 1.53 -10.36 20.07
C VAL A 186 1.36 -9.63 18.73
N ARG A 187 0.16 -9.63 18.17
CA ARG A 187 -0.19 -8.76 17.04
C ARG A 187 -0.93 -7.52 17.55
N VAL A 188 -0.68 -6.39 16.89
CA VAL A 188 -1.28 -5.10 17.24
C VAL A 188 -2.82 -5.12 17.18
N LEU A 189 -3.40 -5.89 16.26
CA LEU A 189 -4.86 -5.98 16.11
C LEU A 189 -5.52 -6.89 17.16
N GLU A 190 -4.75 -7.70 17.88
CA GLU A 190 -5.22 -8.52 19.02
C GLU A 190 -5.28 -7.69 20.33
N LEU A 191 -4.81 -6.43 20.30
CA LEU A 191 -4.96 -5.45 21.40
C LEU A 191 -6.25 -4.63 21.31
N LEU A 192 -7.01 -4.76 20.21
CA LEU A 192 -8.33 -4.13 20.08
C LEU A 192 -9.38 -5.06 20.71
N PRO A 193 -10.36 -4.54 21.47
CA PRO A 193 -11.49 -5.34 21.94
C PRO A 193 -12.22 -6.02 20.78
N ALA A 194 -12.82 -7.19 21.03
CA ALA A 194 -13.75 -7.80 20.10
C ALA A 194 -14.96 -6.87 19.84
N PRO A 195 -15.56 -6.88 18.63
CA PRO A 195 -15.12 -7.51 17.39
C PRO A 195 -14.19 -6.61 16.54
N TYR A 196 -13.66 -5.51 17.10
CA TYR A 196 -12.97 -4.47 16.32
C TYR A 196 -11.64 -4.94 15.72
N GLY A 197 -10.93 -5.86 16.39
CA GLY A 197 -9.75 -6.52 15.83
C GLY A 197 -10.05 -7.30 14.55
N ASP A 198 -11.20 -8.00 14.51
CA ASP A 198 -11.65 -8.83 13.39
C ASP A 198 -12.15 -7.99 12.23
N ILE A 199 -12.93 -6.94 12.52
CA ILE A 199 -13.33 -5.91 11.56
C ILE A 199 -12.08 -5.31 10.90
N ALA A 200 -11.07 -4.94 11.69
CA ALA A 200 -9.82 -4.37 11.18
C ALA A 200 -9.01 -5.38 10.33
N ARG A 201 -8.94 -6.66 10.74
CA ARG A 201 -8.28 -7.73 9.96
C ARG A 201 -8.98 -7.94 8.61
N ALA A 202 -10.31 -8.08 8.61
CA ALA A 202 -11.12 -8.28 7.41
C ALA A 202 -11.04 -7.07 6.46
N ALA A 203 -11.24 -5.85 6.98
CA ALA A 203 -11.16 -4.62 6.19
C ALA A 203 -9.77 -4.43 5.58
N LEU A 204 -8.70 -4.71 6.33
CA LEU A 204 -7.33 -4.65 5.80
C LEU A 204 -7.10 -5.66 4.67
N THR A 205 -7.60 -6.91 4.78
CA THR A 205 -7.49 -7.89 3.68
C THR A 205 -8.26 -7.44 2.43
N ALA A 206 -9.44 -6.84 2.58
CA ALA A 206 -10.21 -6.33 1.45
C ALA A 206 -9.55 -5.11 0.80
N VAL A 207 -9.08 -4.13 1.58
CA VAL A 207 -8.41 -2.92 1.07
C VAL A 207 -7.09 -3.27 0.37
N ILE A 208 -6.28 -4.17 0.94
CA ILE A 208 -5.05 -4.64 0.27
C ILE A 208 -5.41 -5.35 -1.05
N GLY A 209 -6.42 -6.22 -1.06
CA GLY A 209 -6.87 -6.89 -2.27
C GLY A 209 -7.40 -5.93 -3.34
N LEU A 210 -8.19 -4.91 -2.96
CA LEU A 210 -8.66 -3.86 -3.86
C LEU A 210 -7.50 -3.07 -4.47
N LEU A 211 -6.50 -2.68 -3.67
CA LEU A 211 -5.29 -2.03 -4.16
C LEU A 211 -4.49 -2.93 -5.14
N TRP A 212 -4.46 -4.24 -4.92
CA TRP A 212 -3.90 -5.20 -5.88
C TRP A 212 -4.71 -5.26 -7.19
N MET A 213 -6.04 -5.21 -7.16
CA MET A 213 -6.85 -5.15 -8.40
C MET A 213 -6.58 -3.87 -9.19
N GLY A 214 -6.47 -2.73 -8.50
CA GLY A 214 -6.07 -1.46 -9.11
C GLY A 214 -4.66 -1.49 -9.73
N LEU A 215 -3.69 -2.06 -9.00
CA LEU A 215 -2.31 -2.21 -9.46
C LEU A 215 -2.21 -3.18 -10.66
N ALA A 216 -2.98 -4.27 -10.64
CA ALA A 216 -3.06 -5.21 -11.76
C ALA A 216 -3.68 -4.54 -13.00
N ALA A 217 -4.77 -3.79 -12.85
CA ALA A 217 -5.42 -3.08 -13.95
C ALA A 217 -4.48 -2.06 -14.63
N ILE A 218 -3.78 -1.22 -13.85
CA ILE A 218 -2.81 -0.27 -14.42
C ILE A 218 -1.59 -0.99 -15.02
N THR A 219 -1.14 -2.10 -14.44
CA THR A 219 -0.05 -2.92 -15.03
C THR A 219 -0.46 -3.54 -16.37
N VAL A 220 -1.70 -4.03 -16.52
CA VAL A 220 -2.22 -4.53 -17.80
C VAL A 220 -2.29 -3.41 -18.84
N MET A 221 -2.76 -2.21 -18.47
CA MET A 221 -2.76 -1.05 -19.37
C MET A 221 -1.34 -0.65 -19.83
N LEU A 222 -0.36 -0.64 -18.91
CA LEU A 222 1.04 -0.37 -19.25
C LEU A 222 1.64 -1.46 -20.16
N LEU A 223 1.24 -2.73 -20.01
CA LEU A 223 1.71 -3.84 -20.87
C LEU A 223 1.07 -3.83 -22.26
N LEU A 224 -0.14 -3.28 -22.40
CA LEU A 224 -0.82 -3.14 -23.70
C LEU A 224 -0.27 -1.93 -24.49
N SER A 225 -0.04 -0.80 -23.82
CA SER A 225 0.33 0.48 -24.46
C SER A 225 1.85 0.73 -24.52
N VAL A 226 2.64 -0.34 -24.64
CA VAL A 226 4.11 -0.27 -24.70
C VAL A 226 4.61 0.53 -25.93
N PRO A 227 4.02 0.41 -27.14
CA PRO A 227 4.44 1.21 -28.29
C PRO A 227 4.30 2.73 -28.08
N GLU A 228 3.19 3.16 -27.49
CA GLU A 228 2.88 4.55 -27.18
C GLU A 228 3.87 5.09 -26.14
N GLN A 229 4.06 4.34 -25.04
CA GLN A 229 5.07 4.64 -24.01
C GLN A 229 6.48 4.77 -24.59
N ALA A 230 6.89 3.87 -25.48
CA ALA A 230 8.21 3.92 -26.11
C ALA A 230 8.36 5.19 -26.98
N SER A 231 7.36 5.53 -27.80
CA SER A 231 7.39 6.73 -28.64
C SER A 231 7.49 8.03 -27.83
N LEU A 232 6.81 8.11 -26.68
CA LEU A 232 6.91 9.23 -25.75
C LEU A 232 8.26 9.27 -25.03
N PHE A 233 8.84 8.12 -24.69
CA PHE A 233 10.13 8.02 -24.02
C PHE A 233 11.28 8.42 -24.95
N ASP A 234 11.27 7.95 -26.20
CA ASP A 234 12.25 8.31 -27.22
C ASP A 234 12.12 9.80 -27.61
N GLY A 235 10.90 10.35 -27.65
CA GLY A 235 10.64 11.77 -27.91
C GLY A 235 11.21 12.72 -26.84
N LEU A 236 11.44 12.23 -25.61
CA LEU A 236 12.13 12.97 -24.54
C LEU A 236 13.66 12.85 -24.62
N ALA A 237 14.20 11.93 -25.44
CA ALA A 237 15.62 11.61 -25.59
C ALA A 237 16.44 11.61 -24.27
N PRO A 238 15.97 10.99 -23.16
CA PRO A 238 16.46 11.29 -21.81
C PRO A 238 17.83 10.67 -21.48
N GLY A 239 18.44 9.92 -22.40
CA GLY A 239 19.67 9.15 -22.17
C GLY A 239 19.53 8.09 -21.09
N ILE A 240 20.65 7.44 -20.73
CA ILE A 240 20.65 6.32 -19.76
C ILE A 240 20.24 6.80 -18.35
N VAL A 241 20.86 7.88 -17.87
CA VAL A 241 20.65 8.36 -16.50
C VAL A 241 19.31 9.10 -16.36
N GLY A 242 18.96 9.98 -17.30
CA GLY A 242 17.65 10.62 -17.30
C GLY A 242 16.53 9.60 -17.50
N GLY A 243 16.74 8.56 -18.33
CA GLY A 243 15.80 7.44 -18.47
C GLY A 243 15.58 6.66 -17.18
N LEU A 244 16.64 6.41 -16.40
CA LEU A 244 16.52 5.79 -15.07
C LEU A 244 15.76 6.70 -14.08
N VAL A 245 16.04 8.01 -14.07
CA VAL A 245 15.34 8.96 -13.19
C VAL A 245 13.86 9.12 -13.59
N LEU A 246 13.55 9.16 -14.89
CA LEU A 246 12.20 9.15 -15.42
C LEU A 246 11.45 7.85 -15.07
N THR A 247 12.16 6.71 -15.04
CA THR A 247 11.61 5.43 -14.56
C THR A 247 11.29 5.46 -13.06
N LEU A 248 12.13 6.09 -12.24
CA LEU A 248 11.86 6.31 -10.81
C LEU A 248 10.65 7.22 -10.58
N VAL A 249 10.48 8.27 -11.39
CA VAL A 249 9.28 9.15 -11.34
C VAL A 249 8.02 8.38 -11.72
N GLN A 250 8.06 7.56 -12.78
CA GLN A 250 6.94 6.70 -13.17
C GLN A 250 6.58 5.68 -12.07
N LEU A 251 7.59 5.05 -11.44
CA LEU A 251 7.38 4.14 -10.31
C LEU A 251 6.82 4.85 -9.06
N ALA A 252 7.17 6.13 -8.84
CA ALA A 252 6.60 6.95 -7.77
C ALA A 252 5.13 7.37 -8.05
N LEU A 253 4.70 7.40 -9.31
CA LEU A 253 3.32 7.66 -9.73
C LEU A 253 2.46 6.39 -9.83
N LEU A 254 3.07 5.22 -10.04
CA LEU A 254 2.34 3.96 -10.25
C LEU A 254 1.30 3.64 -9.15
N PRO A 255 1.55 3.82 -7.84
CA PRO A 255 0.55 3.57 -6.80
C PRO A 255 -0.60 4.60 -6.77
N LEU A 256 -0.38 5.81 -7.30
CA LEU A 256 -1.43 6.82 -7.47
C LEU A 256 -2.38 6.39 -8.59
N LEU A 257 -1.81 6.02 -9.74
CA LEU A 257 -2.56 5.51 -10.88
C LEU A 257 -3.26 4.17 -10.60
N ALA A 258 -2.74 3.35 -9.68
CA ALA A 258 -3.42 2.15 -9.19
C ALA A 258 -4.74 2.49 -8.44
N VAL A 259 -4.78 3.57 -7.66
CA VAL A 259 -6.01 4.04 -6.98
C VAL A 259 -7.01 4.65 -7.98
N TRP A 260 -6.50 5.32 -9.01
CA TRP A 260 -7.33 5.82 -10.12
C TRP A 260 -7.93 4.67 -10.94
N ALA A 261 -7.14 3.66 -11.32
CA ALA A 261 -7.62 2.46 -12.00
C ALA A 261 -8.63 1.68 -11.14
N LEU A 262 -8.41 1.60 -9.83
CA LEU A 262 -9.36 1.01 -8.88
C LEU A 262 -10.69 1.80 -8.83
N THR A 263 -10.65 3.14 -8.88
CA THR A 263 -11.84 3.98 -8.94
C THR A 263 -12.68 3.67 -10.18
N VAL A 264 -12.03 3.50 -11.34
CA VAL A 264 -12.72 3.10 -12.58
C VAL A 264 -13.28 1.68 -12.45
N LEU A 265 -12.50 0.70 -11.97
CA LEU A 265 -12.98 -0.67 -11.71
C LEU A 265 -14.18 -0.75 -10.74
N LEU A 266 -14.29 0.21 -9.81
CA LEU A 266 -15.42 0.35 -8.88
C LEU A 266 -16.64 1.06 -9.50
N GLY A 267 -16.63 1.37 -10.80
CA GLY A 267 -17.72 2.08 -11.48
C GLY A 267 -17.74 3.59 -11.27
N GLY A 268 -16.71 4.15 -10.63
CA GLY A 268 -16.50 5.59 -10.52
C GLY A 268 -15.85 6.19 -11.75
N THR A 269 -15.71 7.52 -11.75
CA THR A 269 -14.99 8.28 -12.79
C THR A 269 -13.74 8.95 -12.23
N VAL A 270 -12.72 9.07 -13.07
CA VAL A 270 -11.47 9.79 -12.75
C VAL A 270 -11.35 10.97 -13.70
N GLY A 271 -11.26 12.19 -13.16
CA GLY A 271 -10.96 13.38 -13.95
C GLY A 271 -9.47 13.45 -14.29
N VAL A 272 -9.15 13.74 -15.55
CA VAL A 272 -7.77 13.95 -16.04
C VAL A 272 -7.58 15.40 -16.54
N GLY A 273 -8.50 16.28 -16.17
CA GLY A 273 -8.54 17.71 -16.50
C GLY A 273 -9.98 18.23 -16.62
N THR A 274 -10.14 19.51 -16.92
CA THR A 274 -11.46 20.14 -17.09
C THR A 274 -12.21 19.53 -18.28
N SER A 275 -13.41 18.99 -18.02
CA SER A 275 -14.23 18.30 -19.03
C SER A 275 -13.50 17.15 -19.75
N THR A 276 -12.71 16.38 -19.00
CA THR A 276 -12.01 15.17 -19.46
C THR A 276 -11.93 14.14 -18.34
N GLY A 277 -12.38 12.92 -18.58
CA GLY A 277 -12.37 11.86 -17.58
C GLY A 277 -12.49 10.45 -18.15
N ILE A 278 -12.24 9.46 -17.30
CA ILE A 278 -12.21 8.04 -17.65
C ILE A 278 -13.20 7.27 -16.75
N SER A 279 -13.96 6.36 -17.35
CA SER A 279 -15.01 5.54 -16.72
C SER A 279 -15.06 4.14 -17.35
N LEU A 280 -15.93 3.25 -16.85
CA LEU A 280 -16.22 1.97 -17.53
C LEU A 280 -17.09 2.12 -18.78
N GLY A 281 -17.74 3.28 -18.98
CA GLY A 281 -18.54 3.57 -20.17
C GLY A 281 -17.75 4.18 -21.33
N GLY A 282 -16.56 4.74 -21.07
CA GLY A 282 -15.77 5.44 -22.06
C GLY A 282 -14.72 6.37 -21.45
N ALA A 283 -13.90 6.99 -22.32
CA ALA A 283 -12.90 7.98 -21.96
C ALA A 283 -13.00 9.26 -22.82
N GLU A 284 -12.90 10.41 -22.15
CA GLU A 284 -12.75 11.74 -22.75
C GLU A 284 -11.35 12.26 -22.38
N THR A 285 -10.40 12.21 -23.32
CA THR A 285 -9.00 12.63 -23.07
C THR A 285 -8.69 14.00 -23.68
N GLY A 286 -7.92 14.81 -22.95
CA GLY A 286 -7.45 16.13 -23.41
C GLY A 286 -6.00 16.13 -23.90
N VAL A 287 -5.45 17.33 -24.11
CA VAL A 287 -4.00 17.50 -24.27
C VAL A 287 -3.34 17.21 -22.93
N LEU A 288 -2.63 16.08 -22.86
CA LEU A 288 -1.95 15.59 -21.67
C LEU A 288 -0.45 15.96 -21.71
N PRO A 289 0.23 16.09 -20.55
CA PRO A 289 1.69 16.19 -20.51
C PRO A 289 2.36 14.98 -21.17
N ALA A 290 3.50 15.19 -21.85
CA ALA A 290 4.26 14.14 -22.53
C ALA A 290 5.06 13.25 -21.56
N LEU A 291 4.38 12.64 -20.58
CA LEU A 291 4.94 11.64 -19.67
C LEU A 291 4.62 10.24 -20.21
N PRO A 292 5.60 9.34 -20.41
CA PRO A 292 5.36 8.02 -21.03
C PRO A 292 4.22 7.23 -20.39
N ILE A 293 4.13 7.20 -19.06
CA ILE A 293 3.08 6.50 -18.30
C ILE A 293 1.65 6.99 -18.60
N LEU A 294 1.47 8.20 -19.15
CA LEU A 294 0.16 8.70 -19.59
C LEU A 294 -0.22 8.19 -20.99
N GLY A 295 0.75 7.65 -21.76
CA GLY A 295 0.48 6.88 -22.98
C GLY A 295 -0.20 5.53 -22.73
N ALA A 296 -0.31 5.10 -21.46
CA ALA A 296 -1.12 3.95 -21.05
C ALA A 296 -2.57 4.30 -20.67
N LEU A 297 -3.00 5.55 -20.91
CA LEU A 297 -4.41 5.91 -20.82
C LEU A 297 -5.14 5.49 -22.11
N PRO A 298 -6.36 4.94 -22.02
CA PRO A 298 -7.12 4.55 -23.20
C PRO A 298 -7.45 5.76 -24.09
N GLY A 299 -7.47 5.53 -25.41
CA GLY A 299 -7.87 6.54 -26.39
C GLY A 299 -9.33 7.01 -26.21
N PRO A 300 -9.69 8.19 -26.72
CA PRO A 300 -11.00 8.77 -26.51
C PRO A 300 -12.10 8.00 -27.28
N GLY A 301 -13.23 7.78 -26.61
CA GLY A 301 -14.40 7.09 -27.17
C GLY A 301 -15.17 6.28 -26.13
N ASP A 302 -16.34 5.77 -26.55
CA ASP A 302 -17.17 4.86 -25.75
C ASP A 302 -16.55 3.47 -25.66
N PHE A 303 -16.70 2.80 -24.51
CA PHE A 303 -16.24 1.43 -24.30
C PHE A 303 -17.39 0.42 -24.45
N PRO A 304 -17.11 -0.81 -24.92
CA PRO A 304 -18.15 -1.84 -25.06
C PRO A 304 -18.81 -2.18 -23.72
N GLU A 305 -20.11 -2.51 -23.74
CA GLU A 305 -20.91 -2.76 -22.52
C GLU A 305 -20.31 -3.84 -21.59
N TRP A 306 -19.58 -4.82 -22.13
CA TRP A 306 -18.91 -5.85 -21.33
C TRP A 306 -17.90 -5.29 -20.32
N THR A 307 -17.40 -4.07 -20.53
CA THR A 307 -16.48 -3.36 -19.63
C THR A 307 -17.09 -3.19 -18.22
N TRP A 308 -18.43 -3.10 -18.11
CA TRP A 308 -19.12 -3.07 -16.80
C TRP A 308 -19.01 -4.38 -16.02
N ALA A 309 -18.78 -5.52 -16.66
CA ALA A 309 -18.53 -6.78 -15.98
C ALA A 309 -17.21 -6.76 -15.16
N LEU A 310 -16.31 -5.81 -15.43
CA LEU A 310 -15.10 -5.61 -14.63
C LEU A 310 -15.41 -5.18 -13.18
N MET A 311 -16.61 -4.69 -12.86
CA MET A 311 -17.03 -4.44 -11.47
C MET A 311 -17.10 -5.71 -10.61
N VAL A 312 -17.09 -6.91 -11.21
CA VAL A 312 -16.99 -8.19 -10.47
C VAL A 312 -15.58 -8.39 -9.89
N LEU A 313 -14.53 -7.82 -10.49
CA LEU A 313 -13.15 -7.95 -10.00
C LEU A 313 -12.96 -7.37 -8.58
N PRO A 314 -13.33 -6.12 -8.26
CA PRO A 314 -13.23 -5.59 -6.89
C PRO A 314 -14.20 -6.26 -5.89
N ALA A 315 -15.24 -6.96 -6.35
CA ALA A 315 -16.09 -7.76 -5.46
C ALA A 315 -15.33 -8.97 -4.86
N VAL A 316 -14.35 -9.56 -5.57
CA VAL A 316 -13.58 -10.71 -5.08
C VAL A 316 -12.82 -10.43 -3.77
N PRO A 317 -11.96 -9.39 -3.64
CA PRO A 317 -11.27 -9.10 -2.38
C PRO A 317 -12.21 -8.68 -1.25
N VAL A 318 -13.34 -8.03 -1.57
CA VAL A 318 -14.39 -7.73 -0.57
C VAL A 318 -15.06 -9.02 -0.08
N ALA A 319 -15.33 -9.98 -0.97
CA ALA A 319 -15.89 -11.27 -0.60
C ALA A 319 -14.92 -12.05 0.30
N LEU A 320 -13.62 -12.05 0.00
CA LEU A 320 -12.60 -12.68 0.84
C LEU A 320 -12.53 -12.05 2.25
N GLY A 321 -12.61 -10.72 2.36
CA GLY A 321 -12.71 -10.02 3.64
C GLY A 321 -13.98 -10.38 4.41
N ALA A 322 -15.13 -10.42 3.73
CA ALA A 322 -16.41 -10.79 4.34
C ALA A 322 -16.44 -12.26 4.81
N VAL A 323 -15.95 -13.20 4.00
CA VAL A 323 -15.83 -14.62 4.36
C VAL A 323 -14.94 -14.79 5.58
N ARG A 324 -13.83 -14.02 5.67
CA ARG A 324 -12.98 -14.00 6.86
C ARG A 324 -13.76 -13.50 8.08
N LEU A 325 -14.34 -12.31 8.00
CA LEU A 325 -15.08 -11.68 9.09
C LEU A 325 -16.14 -12.62 9.66
N ILE A 326 -17.00 -13.19 8.80
CA ILE A 326 -18.15 -13.99 9.21
C ILE A 326 -17.72 -15.30 9.91
N ARG A 327 -16.51 -15.80 9.63
CA ARG A 327 -15.89 -16.89 10.40
C ARG A 327 -15.30 -16.39 11.71
N ASP A 328 -14.50 -15.32 11.66
CA ASP A 328 -13.82 -14.74 12.84
C ASP A 328 -14.82 -14.29 13.93
N VAL A 329 -16.04 -13.86 13.58
CA VAL A 329 -17.10 -13.44 14.54
C VAL A 329 -18.18 -14.51 14.82
N ALA A 330 -18.07 -15.72 14.27
CA ALA A 330 -19.16 -16.72 14.34
C ALA A 330 -19.50 -17.16 15.77
N GLU A 331 -18.50 -17.16 16.66
CA GLU A 331 -18.61 -17.62 18.06
C GLU A 331 -19.02 -16.50 19.03
N TYR A 332 -19.05 -15.24 18.57
CA TYR A 332 -19.37 -14.07 19.40
C TYR A 332 -20.88 -13.88 19.61
N GLU A 333 -21.25 -13.04 20.58
CA GLU A 333 -22.65 -12.67 20.81
C GLU A 333 -23.29 -12.04 19.57
N ARG A 334 -24.60 -12.24 19.38
CA ARG A 334 -25.36 -11.66 18.25
C ARG A 334 -25.21 -10.13 18.13
N ARG A 335 -25.01 -9.43 19.25
CA ARG A 335 -24.72 -7.99 19.27
C ARG A 335 -23.40 -7.68 18.55
N GLU A 336 -22.36 -8.45 18.80
CA GLU A 336 -21.02 -8.27 18.24
C GLU A 336 -20.95 -8.76 16.79
N GLN A 337 -21.68 -9.82 16.45
CA GLN A 337 -21.92 -10.24 15.07
C GLN A 337 -22.50 -9.09 14.23
N ILE A 338 -23.55 -8.42 14.70
CA ILE A 338 -24.18 -7.27 14.02
C ILE A 338 -23.20 -6.09 13.90
N ILE A 339 -22.42 -5.79 14.95
CA ILE A 339 -21.37 -4.76 14.89
C ILE A 339 -20.31 -5.12 13.84
N GLY A 340 -19.96 -6.40 13.71
CA GLY A 340 -19.11 -6.93 12.65
C GLY A 340 -19.69 -6.67 11.26
N TRP A 341 -20.90 -7.16 11.00
CA TRP A 341 -21.55 -7.12 9.68
C TRP A 341 -21.81 -5.71 9.16
N VAL A 342 -22.00 -4.71 10.04
CA VAL A 342 -22.13 -3.30 9.67
C VAL A 342 -20.78 -2.58 9.66
N GLY A 343 -19.91 -2.87 10.63
CA GLY A 343 -18.61 -2.21 10.79
C GLY A 343 -17.60 -2.54 9.68
N TYR A 344 -17.58 -3.78 9.18
CA TYR A 344 -16.72 -4.18 8.06
C TYR A 344 -16.98 -3.43 6.75
N PRO A 345 -18.21 -3.42 6.17
CA PRO A 345 -18.46 -2.71 4.92
C PRO A 345 -18.28 -1.20 5.10
N ALA A 346 -18.66 -0.64 6.25
CA ALA A 346 -18.41 0.76 6.57
C ALA A 346 -16.91 1.09 6.58
N ALA A 347 -16.08 0.26 7.23
CA ALA A 347 -14.63 0.45 7.26
C ALA A 347 -13.99 0.36 5.86
N VAL A 348 -14.41 -0.60 5.03
CA VAL A 348 -13.91 -0.73 3.64
C VAL A 348 -14.30 0.49 2.79
N VAL A 349 -15.56 0.94 2.85
CA VAL A 349 -16.02 2.13 2.11
C VAL A 349 -15.28 3.38 2.59
N ILE A 350 -15.16 3.61 3.91
CA ILE A 350 -14.47 4.78 4.46
C ILE A 350 -12.99 4.79 4.04
N VAL A 351 -12.27 3.68 4.15
CA VAL A 351 -10.86 3.62 3.76
C VAL A 351 -10.67 3.78 2.25
N ALA A 352 -11.55 3.19 1.43
CA ALA A 352 -11.51 3.37 -0.03
C ALA A 352 -11.80 4.82 -0.46
N LEU A 353 -12.80 5.48 0.14
CA LEU A 353 -13.08 6.90 -0.12
C LEU A 353 -11.96 7.82 0.36
N LEU A 354 -11.34 7.53 1.51
CA LEU A 354 -10.17 8.27 1.98
C LEU A 354 -8.97 8.12 1.02
N LEU A 355 -8.67 6.89 0.56
CA LEU A 355 -7.60 6.65 -0.41
C LEU A 355 -7.88 7.36 -1.74
N ALA A 356 -9.13 7.31 -2.23
CA ALA A 356 -9.54 8.03 -3.43
C ALA A 356 -9.39 9.55 -3.26
N GLY A 357 -9.87 10.12 -2.15
CA GLY A 357 -9.77 11.55 -1.86
C GLY A 357 -8.33 12.06 -1.67
N LEU A 358 -7.46 11.26 -1.04
CA LEU A 358 -6.02 11.56 -0.97
C LEU A 358 -5.33 11.46 -2.33
N SER A 359 -5.90 10.72 -3.30
CA SER A 359 -5.38 10.59 -4.67
C SER A 359 -5.88 11.69 -5.62
N THR A 360 -6.69 12.62 -5.12
CA THR A 360 -7.14 13.82 -5.84
C THR A 360 -6.12 14.95 -5.64
N GLY A 361 -5.87 15.75 -6.68
CA GLY A 361 -4.97 16.90 -6.63
C GLY A 361 -5.15 17.83 -7.84
N GLY A 362 -4.24 18.80 -7.98
CA GLY A 362 -4.18 19.70 -9.14
C GLY A 362 -2.75 19.92 -9.63
N ILE A 363 -2.63 20.41 -10.87
CA ILE A 363 -1.39 20.88 -11.49
C ILE A 363 -1.66 22.23 -12.18
N GLY A 364 -1.38 23.32 -11.48
CA GLY A 364 -1.58 24.69 -11.98
C GLY A 364 -3.05 25.11 -12.01
N ASP A 365 -3.28 26.38 -12.36
CA ASP A 365 -4.61 27.02 -12.27
C ASP A 365 -5.43 26.86 -13.57
N GLY A 366 -4.89 26.14 -14.56
CA GLY A 366 -5.51 25.90 -15.87
C GLY A 366 -6.32 24.59 -15.96
N ARG A 367 -6.32 23.94 -17.13
CA ARG A 367 -7.12 22.72 -17.37
C ARG A 367 -6.82 21.55 -16.45
N LEU A 368 -5.66 21.51 -15.78
CA LEU A 368 -5.25 20.43 -14.89
C LEU A 368 -5.45 20.76 -13.40
N VAL A 369 -6.24 21.80 -13.08
CA VAL A 369 -6.54 22.23 -11.70
C VAL A 369 -7.27 21.17 -10.86
N HIS A 370 -7.98 20.23 -11.48
CA HIS A 370 -8.65 19.10 -10.81
C HIS A 370 -8.31 17.78 -11.52
N LEU A 371 -7.64 16.88 -10.81
CA LEU A 371 -7.21 15.55 -11.25
C LEU A 371 -7.54 14.50 -10.20
N GLY A 372 -7.92 13.31 -10.64
CA GLY A 372 -8.20 12.16 -9.77
C GLY A 372 -9.69 11.81 -9.63
N PRO A 373 -10.05 10.92 -8.68
CA PRO A 373 -11.39 10.38 -8.54
C PRO A 373 -12.47 11.44 -8.27
N GLN A 374 -13.61 11.34 -8.94
CA GLN A 374 -14.78 12.18 -8.67
C GLN A 374 -15.67 11.54 -7.61
N MET A 375 -15.63 12.05 -6.37
CA MET A 375 -16.27 11.44 -5.19
C MET A 375 -17.77 11.17 -5.36
N ASN A 376 -18.49 12.07 -6.03
CA ASN A 376 -19.91 11.95 -6.36
C ASN A 376 -20.22 10.72 -7.22
N SER A 377 -19.35 10.38 -8.19
CA SER A 377 -19.49 9.21 -9.04
C SER A 377 -19.08 7.91 -8.34
N LEU A 378 -18.05 7.96 -7.47
CA LEU A 378 -17.48 6.77 -6.83
C LEU A 378 -18.33 6.27 -5.65
N ALA A 379 -18.91 7.16 -4.85
CA ALA A 379 -19.50 6.79 -3.56
C ALA A 379 -20.64 5.76 -3.67
N LEU A 380 -21.60 5.97 -4.58
CA LEU A 380 -22.76 5.09 -4.74
C LEU A 380 -22.39 3.67 -5.25
N PRO A 381 -21.63 3.49 -6.35
CA PRO A 381 -21.27 2.14 -6.81
C PRO A 381 -20.28 1.45 -5.88
N LEU A 382 -19.38 2.16 -5.19
CA LEU A 382 -18.53 1.59 -4.13
C LEU A 382 -19.38 1.03 -2.97
N ILE A 383 -20.35 1.80 -2.48
CA ILE A 383 -21.30 1.32 -1.45
C ILE A 383 -22.08 0.12 -1.98
N GLY A 384 -22.56 0.17 -3.23
CA GLY A 384 -23.27 -0.93 -3.89
C GLY A 384 -22.45 -2.21 -3.92
N VAL A 385 -21.25 -2.19 -4.51
CA VAL A 385 -20.33 -3.34 -4.59
C VAL A 385 -20.02 -3.88 -3.20
N VAL A 386 -19.66 -3.03 -2.24
CA VAL A 386 -19.25 -3.48 -0.90
C VAL A 386 -20.43 -4.05 -0.10
N ALA A 387 -21.57 -3.38 -0.10
CA ALA A 387 -22.76 -3.82 0.65
C ALA A 387 -23.39 -5.07 0.04
N LEU A 388 -23.58 -5.13 -1.28
CA LEU A 388 -24.16 -6.30 -1.96
C LEU A 388 -23.26 -7.53 -1.82
N THR A 389 -21.94 -7.37 -1.96
CA THR A 389 -20.99 -8.48 -1.75
C THR A 389 -21.02 -8.97 -0.32
N THR A 390 -21.00 -8.07 0.67
CA THR A 390 -21.06 -8.44 2.09
C THR A 390 -22.39 -9.14 2.44
N ALA A 391 -23.51 -8.63 1.94
CA ALA A 391 -24.84 -9.21 2.15
C ALA A 391 -25.01 -10.58 1.47
N LEU A 392 -24.47 -10.77 0.26
CA LEU A 392 -24.48 -12.05 -0.44
C LEU A 392 -23.66 -13.10 0.32
N VAL A 393 -22.44 -12.75 0.73
CA VAL A 393 -21.57 -13.64 1.51
C VAL A 393 -22.19 -13.98 2.88
N LEU A 394 -22.80 -13.00 3.55
CA LEU A 394 -23.54 -13.22 4.79
C LEU A 394 -24.73 -14.16 4.58
N GLY A 395 -25.53 -13.94 3.53
CA GLY A 395 -26.66 -14.81 3.18
C GLY A 395 -26.25 -16.25 2.93
N VAL A 396 -25.14 -16.48 2.22
CA VAL A 396 -24.60 -17.83 1.92
C VAL A 396 -24.00 -18.53 3.15
N LEU A 397 -23.41 -17.79 4.09
CA LEU A 397 -22.74 -18.38 5.27
C LEU A 397 -23.64 -18.51 6.50
N ALA A 398 -24.46 -17.50 6.79
CA ALA A 398 -25.30 -17.46 8.00
C ALA A 398 -26.63 -18.22 7.85
N THR A 399 -27.10 -18.45 6.62
CA THR A 399 -28.39 -19.12 6.39
C THR A 399 -28.20 -20.63 6.20
N PRO A 400 -28.83 -21.49 7.02
CA PRO A 400 -28.73 -22.96 6.87
C PRO A 400 -29.52 -23.53 5.67
N LEU A 401 -30.06 -22.68 4.78
CA LEU A 401 -31.02 -23.05 3.74
C LEU A 401 -30.43 -23.61 2.44
N ILE A 402 -29.11 -23.78 2.32
CA ILE A 402 -28.49 -24.43 1.16
C ILE A 402 -27.64 -25.64 1.58
N PRO A 403 -28.25 -26.77 2.00
CA PRO A 403 -27.53 -28.04 2.14
C PRO A 403 -26.91 -28.52 0.82
N TRP A 404 -27.41 -28.03 -0.33
CA TRP A 404 -26.91 -28.34 -1.67
C TRP A 404 -25.45 -27.90 -1.90
N THR A 405 -25.00 -26.76 -1.37
CA THR A 405 -23.59 -26.32 -1.53
C THR A 405 -22.64 -27.12 -0.67
N ARG A 406 -23.03 -27.44 0.58
CA ARG A 406 -22.24 -28.31 1.48
C ARG A 406 -22.13 -29.73 0.91
N SER A 407 -23.22 -30.28 0.38
CA SER A 407 -23.21 -31.60 -0.27
C SER A 407 -22.49 -31.60 -1.63
N MET A 408 -22.56 -30.54 -2.44
CA MET A 408 -21.74 -30.41 -3.65
C MET A 408 -20.25 -30.41 -3.31
N VAL A 409 -19.79 -29.59 -2.38
CA VAL A 409 -18.36 -29.54 -1.98
C VAL A 409 -17.91 -30.87 -1.38
N ALA A 410 -18.74 -31.52 -0.55
CA ALA A 410 -18.46 -32.86 -0.04
C ALA A 410 -18.39 -33.90 -1.17
N SER A 411 -19.29 -33.85 -2.16
CA SER A 411 -19.30 -34.78 -3.30
C SER A 411 -18.11 -34.58 -4.24
N LEU A 412 -17.62 -33.33 -4.40
CA LEU A 412 -16.43 -33.02 -5.17
C LEU A 412 -15.17 -33.53 -4.45
N ARG A 413 -15.06 -33.32 -3.13
CA ARG A 413 -13.98 -33.91 -2.32
C ARG A 413 -14.01 -35.44 -2.40
N ALA A 414 -15.16 -36.06 -2.17
CA ALA A 414 -15.32 -37.52 -2.22
C ALA A 414 -15.01 -38.11 -3.61
N ARG A 415 -15.28 -37.36 -4.69
CA ARG A 415 -14.89 -37.73 -6.07
C ARG A 415 -13.39 -37.62 -6.31
N VAL A 416 -12.75 -36.55 -5.82
CA VAL A 416 -11.27 -36.41 -5.89
C VAL A 416 -10.61 -37.52 -5.08
N GLU A 417 -11.03 -37.74 -3.83
CA GLU A 417 -10.52 -38.83 -2.98
C GLU A 417 -10.81 -40.22 -3.55
N ALA A 418 -11.84 -40.39 -4.39
CA ALA A 418 -12.11 -41.64 -5.09
C ALA A 418 -11.22 -41.82 -6.32
N ALA A 419 -10.98 -40.78 -7.11
CA ALA A 419 -10.01 -40.80 -8.21
C ALA A 419 -8.59 -41.07 -7.69
N GLU A 420 -8.17 -40.34 -6.65
CA GLU A 420 -6.90 -40.53 -5.94
C GLU A 420 -6.73 -41.94 -5.32
N ARG A 421 -7.82 -42.68 -5.09
CA ARG A 421 -7.78 -44.09 -4.67
C ARG A 421 -7.78 -45.06 -5.85
N GLY A 422 -8.45 -44.70 -6.96
CA GLY A 422 -8.35 -45.40 -8.24
C GLY A 422 -6.92 -45.43 -8.75
N GLU A 423 -6.31 -44.26 -8.94
CA GLU A 423 -4.93 -44.09 -9.42
C GLU A 423 -3.94 -44.89 -8.55
N ARG A 424 -4.02 -44.78 -7.21
CA ARG A 424 -3.16 -45.57 -6.29
C ARG A 424 -3.43 -47.08 -6.34
N SER A 425 -4.63 -47.52 -6.73
CA SER A 425 -4.93 -48.94 -6.92
C SER A 425 -4.48 -49.47 -8.29
N GLU A 426 -4.46 -48.61 -9.30
CA GLU A 426 -3.91 -48.92 -10.64
C GLU A 426 -2.37 -48.94 -10.61
N ASP A 427 -1.73 -48.02 -9.89
CA ASP A 427 -0.28 -48.04 -9.61
C ASP A 427 0.15 -49.31 -8.84
N ALA A 428 -0.67 -49.79 -7.91
CA ALA A 428 -0.43 -51.02 -7.16
C ALA A 428 -0.66 -52.29 -8.01
N ALA A 429 -1.78 -52.34 -8.75
CA ALA A 429 -2.08 -53.44 -9.68
C ALA A 429 -1.07 -53.53 -10.84
N GLY A 430 -0.42 -52.41 -11.19
CA GLY A 430 0.70 -52.36 -12.13
C GLY A 430 2.01 -52.95 -11.60
N GLN A 431 2.10 -53.28 -10.31
CA GLN A 431 3.29 -53.89 -9.68
C GLN A 431 3.06 -55.35 -9.28
N ASP A 432 1.86 -55.72 -8.82
CA ASP A 432 1.48 -57.11 -8.50
C ASP A 432 0.78 -57.82 -9.67
N ALA A 433 1.44 -57.87 -10.82
CA ALA A 433 1.00 -58.63 -12.01
C ALA A 433 1.81 -59.93 -12.17
N PRO A 434 1.42 -61.05 -11.52
CA PRO A 434 2.05 -62.34 -11.73
C PRO A 434 1.78 -62.85 -13.17
N ALA A 435 2.75 -63.56 -13.75
CA ALA A 435 2.57 -64.22 -15.04
C ALA A 435 1.49 -65.31 -14.94
N ALA A 436 0.64 -65.42 -15.96
CA ALA A 436 -0.43 -66.40 -16.01
C ALA A 436 0.10 -67.82 -16.32
N GLU A 437 -0.40 -68.81 -15.58
CA GLU A 437 -0.43 -70.22 -15.99
C GLU A 437 -1.91 -70.67 -16.09
N GLU A 438 -2.19 -71.64 -16.97
CA GLU A 438 -3.56 -72.03 -17.37
C GLU A 438 -4.05 -73.29 -16.64
N ASP A 439 -5.10 -73.17 -15.82
CA ASP A 439 -6.11 -74.22 -15.53
C ASP A 439 -7.27 -73.59 -14.71
N GLY A 440 -8.48 -74.15 -14.58
CA GLY A 440 -9.00 -75.40 -15.16
C GLY A 440 -10.31 -75.87 -14.52
N SER A 441 -11.45 -75.63 -15.17
CA SER A 441 -12.81 -76.18 -14.84
C SER A 441 -13.49 -75.75 -13.52
N GLY A 442 -14.83 -75.97 -13.45
CA GLY A 442 -15.63 -75.84 -12.21
C GLY A 442 -17.01 -75.17 -12.40
N THR A 443 -18.10 -75.95 -12.44
CA THR A 443 -19.48 -75.45 -12.64
C THR A 443 -20.49 -76.02 -11.61
N GLY A 444 -21.37 -75.16 -11.09
CA GLY A 444 -22.55 -75.45 -10.25
C GLY A 444 -23.07 -74.12 -9.66
N GLN A 445 -24.36 -73.77 -9.56
CA GLN A 445 -25.65 -74.50 -9.48
C GLN A 445 -25.79 -75.42 -8.25
N ASP A 446 -26.87 -75.36 -7.45
CA ASP A 446 -28.04 -74.46 -7.37
C ASP A 446 -28.69 -74.57 -5.94
N GLU A 447 -29.90 -74.04 -5.74
CA GLU A 447 -30.91 -74.41 -4.69
C GLU A 447 -30.70 -74.02 -3.20
N GLU A 448 -31.25 -72.86 -2.84
CA GLU A 448 -32.48 -72.70 -2.03
C GLU A 448 -32.90 -73.78 -0.98
N SER A 449 -33.13 -73.35 0.28
CA SER A 449 -34.10 -74.00 1.19
C SER A 449 -34.59 -73.04 2.29
N ASP A 450 -35.88 -73.12 2.60
CA ASP A 450 -36.57 -72.44 3.70
C ASP A 450 -36.28 -73.06 5.08
N GLY A 451 -36.67 -72.38 6.17
CA GLY A 451 -36.66 -72.94 7.53
C GLY A 451 -36.92 -71.90 8.63
N ALA A 452 -38.12 -71.92 9.24
CA ALA A 452 -38.62 -70.90 10.17
C ALA A 452 -38.95 -71.44 11.59
N ASP A 453 -39.46 -70.52 12.42
CA ASP A 453 -40.13 -70.70 13.72
C ASP A 453 -39.31 -71.09 14.97
N GLY A 454 -39.77 -70.60 16.12
CA GLY A 454 -39.25 -70.95 17.46
C GLY A 454 -39.14 -69.77 18.42
N ALA A 455 -40.23 -69.41 19.10
CA ALA A 455 -40.23 -68.45 20.23
C ALA A 455 -40.65 -69.16 21.53
N GLU A 456 -40.14 -68.71 22.68
CA GLU A 456 -40.89 -68.57 23.95
C GLU A 456 -40.07 -67.84 25.04
N GLU A 457 -40.69 -67.56 26.19
CA GLU A 457 -40.24 -66.59 27.21
C GLU A 457 -39.69 -67.22 28.51
N ALA A 458 -39.09 -66.37 29.36
CA ALA A 458 -38.91 -66.52 30.83
C ALA A 458 -38.03 -67.69 31.33
N ASP A 459 -37.20 -67.54 32.37
CA ASP A 459 -37.51 -66.99 33.69
C ASP A 459 -36.30 -66.23 34.31
N GLY A 460 -36.46 -65.64 35.51
CA GLY A 460 -35.46 -64.80 36.18
C GLY A 460 -34.84 -65.38 37.45
N ALA A 461 -33.79 -64.71 37.95
CA ALA A 461 -33.22 -64.96 39.28
C ALA A 461 -32.55 -63.71 39.88
N GLU A 462 -32.57 -63.66 41.22
CA GLU A 462 -31.90 -62.70 42.10
C GLU A 462 -30.35 -62.83 42.03
N GLY A 463 -29.52 -61.91 42.52
CA GLY A 463 -29.75 -60.63 43.21
C GLY A 463 -28.60 -60.33 44.20
N ALA A 464 -28.50 -59.08 44.68
CA ALA A 464 -27.55 -58.58 45.71
C ALA A 464 -26.04 -58.63 45.38
N ASP A 465 -25.13 -57.88 46.02
CA ASP A 465 -25.14 -56.53 46.64
C ASP A 465 -23.66 -56.16 46.96
N VAL A 466 -23.43 -55.05 47.67
CA VAL A 466 -22.19 -54.62 48.38
C VAL A 466 -21.14 -53.86 47.56
N SER A 467 -21.05 -52.57 47.90
CA SER A 467 -19.95 -51.64 47.64
C SER A 467 -18.76 -51.82 48.59
N ASP A 468 -17.60 -51.25 48.26
CA ASP A 468 -16.80 -50.55 49.29
C ASP A 468 -16.02 -49.34 48.72
N THR A 469 -15.72 -48.37 49.58
CA THR A 469 -15.00 -47.12 49.30
C THR A 469 -14.33 -46.64 50.58
N VAL A 470 -13.01 -46.41 50.54
CA VAL A 470 -12.23 -45.90 51.68
C VAL A 470 -11.18 -44.88 51.22
N ASP A 471 -11.12 -43.74 51.90
CA ASP A 471 -10.09 -42.70 51.80
C ASP A 471 -8.73 -43.19 52.41
N GLY A 472 -7.64 -42.46 52.60
CA GLY A 472 -7.29 -41.02 52.61
C GLY A 472 -5.98 -40.86 53.40
N ASP A 473 -5.41 -39.64 53.45
CA ASP A 473 -4.40 -39.12 54.43
C ASP A 473 -3.04 -39.90 54.56
N ASP A 474 -1.83 -39.35 54.77
CA ASP A 474 -1.35 -38.03 55.21
C ASP A 474 0.22 -37.96 55.14
N ALA A 475 0.74 -36.80 55.55
CA ALA A 475 1.98 -36.56 56.32
C ALA A 475 3.40 -36.73 55.71
N ALA A 476 4.14 -35.62 55.82
CA ALA A 476 5.55 -35.39 55.49
C ALA A 476 6.58 -35.94 56.51
N ASP A 477 7.87 -35.87 56.14
CA ASP A 477 8.97 -35.60 57.09
C ASP A 477 10.13 -34.82 56.40
N ALA A 478 11.16 -34.38 57.14
CA ALA A 478 12.16 -33.40 56.68
C ALA A 478 13.58 -33.57 57.30
N ALA A 479 14.53 -32.72 56.84
CA ALA A 479 15.85 -32.45 57.43
C ALA A 479 16.92 -33.59 57.30
N GLU A 480 18.24 -33.39 57.43
CA GLU A 480 19.11 -32.20 57.46
C GLU A 480 20.61 -32.57 57.21
N GLN A 481 21.52 -31.59 57.26
CA GLN A 481 23.01 -31.68 57.23
C GLN A 481 23.64 -32.04 55.85
N GLY A 482 24.78 -31.47 55.42
CA GLY A 482 25.57 -30.34 55.95
C GLY A 482 26.97 -30.73 56.42
N ASP A 483 28.03 -30.22 55.76
CA ASP A 483 29.42 -30.23 56.24
C ASP A 483 30.24 -29.10 55.57
N GLU A 484 31.30 -28.62 56.24
CA GLU A 484 32.10 -27.43 55.88
C GLU A 484 33.49 -27.51 56.53
N VAL A 485 34.60 -27.19 55.81
CA VAL A 485 35.88 -26.65 56.38
C VAL A 485 36.94 -26.33 55.31
N ASP A 486 37.86 -25.42 55.68
CA ASP A 486 38.97 -24.78 54.94
C ASP A 486 39.98 -25.68 54.16
N GLY A 487 40.70 -25.03 53.22
CA GLY A 487 42.02 -25.50 52.73
C GLY A 487 42.62 -24.66 51.60
N ALA A 488 43.77 -24.00 51.82
CA ALA A 488 44.50 -23.21 50.81
C ALA A 488 45.78 -23.91 50.31
N GLY A 489 46.19 -23.74 49.04
CA GLY A 489 47.46 -24.30 48.54
C GLY A 489 47.70 -24.34 47.01
N GLU A 490 47.92 -23.17 46.40
CA GLU A 490 48.79 -22.88 45.22
C GLU A 490 49.06 -23.85 44.03
N THR A 491 48.99 -23.24 42.82
CA THR A 491 49.69 -23.58 41.54
C THR A 491 49.23 -24.74 40.65
N ARG A 492 48.59 -24.42 39.51
CA ARG A 492 49.32 -24.29 38.22
C ARG A 492 48.53 -23.60 37.07
N GLU A 493 49.31 -22.88 36.27
CA GLU A 493 49.20 -22.57 34.82
C GLU A 493 47.82 -22.47 34.13
N ALA A 494 47.55 -21.29 33.55
CA ALA A 494 46.59 -21.09 32.46
C ALA A 494 47.24 -21.36 31.08
N PRO A 495 46.42 -21.47 30.03
CA PRO A 495 46.69 -20.73 28.81
C PRO A 495 45.54 -19.76 28.45
N GLU A 496 45.87 -18.71 27.70
CA GLU A 496 44.92 -17.72 27.19
C GLU A 496 44.20 -18.24 25.93
N GLU A 497 42.87 -18.08 25.82
CA GLU A 497 42.19 -18.13 24.52
C GLU A 497 42.06 -16.72 23.93
N SER A 498 42.54 -16.55 22.70
CA SER A 498 42.65 -15.25 22.02
C SER A 498 41.41 -14.95 21.16
N PRO A 499 40.89 -13.70 21.16
CA PRO A 499 39.69 -13.32 20.39
C PRO A 499 40.01 -13.13 18.89
N ALA A 500 40.34 -14.21 18.18
CA ALA A 500 40.83 -14.18 16.80
C ALA A 500 39.93 -14.85 15.74
N THR A 501 38.94 -15.65 16.14
CA THR A 501 38.18 -16.51 15.22
C THR A 501 37.19 -15.74 14.33
N ALA A 502 36.35 -14.88 14.91
CA ALA A 502 35.25 -14.20 14.21
C ALA A 502 35.70 -13.28 13.06
N ASP A 503 36.88 -12.65 13.17
CA ASP A 503 37.39 -11.74 12.14
C ASP A 503 38.01 -12.49 10.94
N SER A 504 38.26 -13.81 11.08
CA SER A 504 38.81 -14.64 10.00
C SER A 504 37.74 -15.04 8.96
N GLU A 505 36.54 -15.43 9.41
CA GLU A 505 35.43 -15.79 8.51
C GLU A 505 34.93 -14.58 7.72
N PHE A 506 34.82 -13.41 8.36
CA PHE A 506 34.38 -12.21 7.65
C PHE A 506 35.35 -11.83 6.51
N ARG A 507 36.67 -12.00 6.72
CA ARG A 507 37.70 -11.79 5.69
C ARG A 507 37.69 -12.86 4.60
N SER A 508 37.35 -14.12 4.91
CA SER A 508 37.24 -15.19 3.89
C SER A 508 36.04 -14.96 2.97
N VAL A 509 34.89 -14.54 3.52
CA VAL A 509 33.70 -14.16 2.73
C VAL A 509 33.98 -12.95 1.83
N LEU A 510 34.66 -11.92 2.37
CA LEU A 510 34.94 -10.69 1.63
C LEU A 510 35.98 -10.90 0.52
N SER A 511 37.00 -11.72 0.74
CA SER A 511 37.97 -12.11 -0.30
C SER A 511 37.34 -13.00 -1.38
N SER A 512 36.45 -13.93 -1.02
CA SER A 512 35.67 -14.73 -1.99
C SER A 512 34.78 -13.83 -2.88
N ALA A 513 34.07 -12.88 -2.28
CA ALA A 513 33.24 -11.91 -3.01
C ALA A 513 34.06 -11.00 -3.96
N LEU A 514 35.26 -10.59 -3.55
CA LEU A 514 36.17 -9.83 -4.41
C LEU A 514 36.71 -10.68 -5.58
N SER A 515 37.04 -11.96 -5.34
CA SER A 515 37.51 -12.90 -6.37
C SER A 515 36.43 -13.20 -7.41
N ALA A 516 35.18 -13.40 -6.98
CA ALA A 516 34.05 -13.56 -7.89
C ALA A 516 33.85 -12.30 -8.78
N ARG A 517 34.06 -11.10 -8.22
CA ARG A 517 33.92 -9.83 -8.95
C ARG A 517 35.04 -9.59 -9.95
N THR A 518 36.29 -10.00 -9.66
CA THR A 518 37.40 -9.92 -10.63
C THR A 518 37.25 -10.96 -11.74
N ALA A 519 36.77 -12.17 -11.43
CA ALA A 519 36.45 -13.19 -12.44
C ALA A 519 35.38 -12.70 -13.44
N ALA A 520 34.29 -12.09 -12.95
CA ALA A 520 33.26 -11.50 -13.80
C ALA A 520 33.79 -10.34 -14.68
N SER A 521 34.75 -9.57 -14.18
CA SER A 521 35.44 -8.51 -14.93
C SER A 521 36.34 -9.06 -16.05
N ALA A 522 37.06 -10.17 -15.78
CA ALA A 522 37.88 -10.83 -16.78
C ALA A 522 37.03 -11.44 -17.93
N ALA A 523 35.87 -12.03 -17.60
CA ALA A 523 34.96 -12.60 -18.58
C ALA A 523 34.37 -11.55 -19.54
N SER A 524 33.96 -10.38 -19.04
CA SER A 524 33.46 -9.29 -19.88
C SER A 524 34.55 -8.70 -20.78
N ALA A 525 35.79 -8.60 -20.28
CA ALA A 525 36.95 -8.17 -21.08
C ALA A 525 37.27 -9.14 -22.24
N GLN A 526 37.20 -10.47 -22.01
CA GLN A 526 37.42 -11.46 -23.08
C GLN A 526 36.30 -11.45 -24.14
N SER A 527 35.05 -11.22 -23.73
CA SER A 527 33.93 -11.01 -24.67
C SER A 527 34.17 -9.78 -25.56
N ALA A 528 34.57 -8.63 -24.95
CA ALA A 528 34.87 -7.41 -25.69
C ALA A 528 36.11 -7.52 -26.61
N ALA A 529 37.10 -8.35 -26.26
CA ALA A 529 38.24 -8.64 -27.12
C ALA A 529 37.84 -9.49 -28.35
N SER A 530 37.00 -10.50 -28.15
CA SER A 530 36.51 -11.38 -29.22
C SER A 530 35.74 -10.59 -30.30
N ALA A 531 34.92 -9.63 -29.88
CA ALA A 531 34.16 -8.75 -30.78
C ALA A 531 35.04 -7.82 -31.66
N ARG A 532 36.33 -7.64 -31.36
CA ARG A 532 37.26 -6.76 -32.12
C ARG A 532 38.11 -7.47 -33.17
N SER A 533 37.90 -8.76 -33.40
CA SER A 533 38.76 -9.59 -34.27
C SER A 533 38.08 -10.15 -35.53
N ALA A 534 36.98 -9.53 -35.98
CA ALA A 534 36.40 -9.77 -37.29
C ALA A 534 37.03 -8.84 -38.37
N PRO A 535 37.48 -9.36 -39.52
CA PRO A 535 38.16 -8.54 -40.55
C PRO A 535 37.19 -7.71 -41.40
N SER A 536 37.64 -6.53 -41.81
CA SER A 536 36.91 -5.64 -42.72
C SER A 536 36.96 -6.13 -44.17
N ALA A 537 35.84 -6.04 -44.90
CA ALA A 537 35.74 -6.27 -46.33
C ALA A 537 35.04 -5.08 -47.00
N ALA A 538 35.57 -4.61 -48.13
CA ALA A 538 35.36 -3.24 -48.60
C ALA A 538 34.50 -3.08 -49.88
N SER A 539 33.93 -1.87 -50.01
CA SER A 539 33.71 -1.12 -51.26
C SER A 539 32.54 -1.42 -52.23
N ALA A 540 31.66 -0.41 -52.34
CA ALA A 540 31.16 0.21 -53.59
C ALA A 540 30.09 -0.54 -54.46
N PRO A 541 29.42 0.15 -55.43
CA PRO A 541 28.81 1.49 -55.36
C PRO A 541 27.38 1.59 -55.98
N SER A 542 26.82 2.80 -55.91
CA SER A 542 25.55 3.33 -56.46
C SER A 542 25.13 3.01 -57.91
N ALA A 543 23.81 2.92 -58.19
CA ALA A 543 23.11 3.62 -59.30
C ALA A 543 21.58 3.33 -59.40
N GLN A 544 20.78 4.37 -59.74
CA GLN A 544 19.45 4.34 -60.44
C GLN A 544 18.26 3.63 -59.70
N SER A 545 16.96 3.91 -59.92
CA SER A 545 16.24 4.66 -60.97
C SER A 545 15.05 5.48 -60.40
N ALA A 546 14.49 6.42 -61.17
CA ALA A 546 13.14 6.99 -60.99
C ALA A 546 12.14 6.39 -62.00
N PRO A 547 10.82 6.59 -61.82
CA PRO A 547 10.12 7.58 -62.66
C PRO A 547 9.10 8.44 -61.90
N SER A 548 8.25 9.21 -62.60
CA SER A 548 7.59 10.42 -62.09
C SER A 548 6.13 10.64 -62.59
N ALA A 549 5.48 11.69 -62.04
CA ALA A 549 4.12 12.19 -62.34
C ALA A 549 2.97 11.28 -61.82
N GLN A 550 1.73 11.73 -61.58
CA GLN A 550 0.95 12.96 -61.85
C GLN A 550 0.03 13.27 -60.62
N SER A 551 -0.66 14.40 -60.41
CA SER A 551 -0.65 15.81 -60.91
C SER A 551 -1.60 16.63 -59.99
N ALA A 552 -1.69 17.97 -60.12
CA ALA A 552 -2.59 18.83 -59.31
C ALA A 552 -3.29 19.95 -60.11
N PRO A 553 -4.49 20.39 -59.68
CA PRO A 553 -5.02 21.75 -59.93
C PRO A 553 -5.26 22.51 -58.61
N SER A 554 -4.71 23.71 -58.38
CA SER A 554 -5.06 25.03 -58.97
C SER A 554 -6.30 25.68 -58.34
N ALA A 555 -6.09 26.82 -57.67
CA ALA A 555 -7.12 27.66 -57.06
C ALA A 555 -7.45 28.91 -57.91
N PRO A 556 -8.61 29.57 -57.71
CA PRO A 556 -8.91 30.92 -58.20
C PRO A 556 -8.68 32.01 -57.12
N SER A 557 -8.74 33.29 -57.51
CA SER A 557 -8.10 34.40 -56.78
C SER A 557 -9.03 35.52 -56.29
N ALA A 558 -8.68 36.08 -55.12
CA ALA A 558 -8.68 37.49 -54.69
C ALA A 558 -9.83 38.47 -55.07
N GLN A 559 -10.45 39.06 -54.02
CA GLN A 559 -11.03 40.41 -53.86
C GLN A 559 -11.69 40.48 -52.46
N SER A 560 -11.74 41.55 -51.67
CA SER A 560 -11.03 42.84 -51.61
C SER A 560 -11.13 43.42 -50.19
N ALA A 561 -10.18 44.24 -49.75
CA ALA A 561 -10.34 45.14 -48.59
C ALA A 561 -10.97 46.49 -49.04
N PRO A 562 -11.52 47.36 -48.16
CA PRO A 562 -10.66 48.16 -47.28
C PRO A 562 -11.27 48.65 -45.93
N SER A 563 -10.45 49.39 -45.17
CA SER A 563 -10.80 50.47 -44.21
C SER A 563 -11.42 50.14 -42.85
N ALA A 564 -10.71 50.57 -41.80
CA ALA A 564 -11.30 51.00 -40.52
C ALA A 564 -11.70 52.49 -40.58
N PRO A 565 -12.45 52.99 -39.57
CA PRO A 565 -11.86 54.06 -38.76
C PRO A 565 -12.11 53.91 -37.24
N THR A 566 -11.40 54.72 -36.47
CA THR A 566 -11.57 54.96 -35.02
C THR A 566 -12.20 56.36 -34.79
N PRO A 567 -12.28 56.89 -33.55
CA PRO A 567 -13.23 56.52 -32.50
C PRO A 567 -14.17 57.69 -32.14
N SER A 568 -15.14 57.47 -31.25
CA SER A 568 -16.01 58.53 -30.70
C SER A 568 -16.30 58.29 -29.22
N ALA A 569 -16.53 59.36 -28.46
CA ALA A 569 -16.74 59.32 -27.01
C ALA A 569 -17.82 60.33 -26.58
N GLU A 570 -18.84 59.82 -25.91
CA GLU A 570 -19.84 60.47 -25.04
C GLU A 570 -20.36 59.32 -24.15
N ALA A 571 -20.53 59.40 -22.83
CA ALA A 571 -21.00 60.46 -21.92
C ALA A 571 -22.52 60.40 -21.65
N ASP A 572 -22.81 60.39 -20.35
CA ASP A 572 -24.03 60.79 -19.64
C ASP A 572 -25.33 59.95 -19.66
N ASP A 573 -25.98 60.15 -18.51
CA ASP A 573 -27.38 60.02 -18.09
C ASP A 573 -28.14 58.69 -17.96
N ALA A 574 -28.58 58.51 -16.72
CA ALA A 574 -29.43 57.47 -16.18
C ALA A 574 -30.93 57.83 -16.27
N GLU A 575 -31.76 56.80 -16.41
CA GLU A 575 -33.03 56.69 -15.68
C GLU A 575 -32.96 55.37 -14.87
N ALA A 576 -33.23 55.31 -13.57
CA ALA A 576 -34.29 55.90 -12.76
C ALA A 576 -35.65 55.21 -12.98
N ASP A 577 -35.91 54.17 -12.18
CA ASP A 577 -37.27 53.82 -11.78
C ASP A 577 -37.26 53.48 -10.27
N ALA A 578 -38.33 53.84 -9.57
CA ALA A 578 -38.36 53.87 -8.11
C ALA A 578 -39.62 53.20 -7.55
N TRP A 579 -39.57 52.79 -6.28
CA TRP A 579 -40.59 52.92 -5.21
C TRP A 579 -39.81 52.72 -3.88
N SER A 580 -39.76 53.62 -2.89
CA SER A 580 -40.82 54.31 -2.12
C SER A 580 -41.66 53.33 -1.27
N LEU A 581 -41.92 53.50 0.03
CA LEU A 581 -41.42 54.36 1.14
C LEU A 581 -41.32 53.44 2.42
N ASP A 582 -40.87 53.79 3.63
CA ASP A 582 -40.33 54.97 4.34
C ASP A 582 -39.55 54.44 5.59
N GLY A 583 -38.93 55.17 6.53
CA GLY A 583 -38.68 56.61 6.70
C GLY A 583 -38.48 56.98 8.18
N ILE A 584 -37.45 57.80 8.50
CA ILE A 584 -37.31 58.62 9.75
C ILE A 584 -37.05 57.82 11.07
N ASP A 585 -36.18 58.19 12.02
CA ASP A 585 -35.29 59.37 12.19
C ASP A 585 -33.89 58.99 12.76
N ALA A 586 -33.00 59.97 12.89
CA ALA A 586 -31.67 59.85 13.48
C ALA A 586 -31.63 59.96 15.02
N GLY A 587 -30.52 59.54 15.64
CA GLY A 587 -30.29 59.64 17.09
C GLY A 587 -28.84 59.42 17.51
N ASP A 588 -28.01 60.46 17.40
CA ASP A 588 -26.65 60.48 17.97
C ASP A 588 -26.69 60.67 19.50
N SER A 589 -25.90 59.88 20.25
CA SER A 589 -25.37 60.29 21.56
C SER A 589 -24.31 59.33 22.14
N SER A 590 -23.06 59.79 22.12
CA SER A 590 -22.10 59.76 23.24
C SER A 590 -21.86 58.48 24.09
N GLN A 591 -20.64 57.94 23.92
CA GLN A 591 -19.67 57.59 24.99
C GLN A 591 -19.88 56.31 25.85
N PRO A 592 -18.80 55.73 26.43
CA PRO A 592 -18.82 54.44 27.12
C PRO A 592 -18.81 54.55 28.66
N GLY A 593 -19.24 53.48 29.35
CA GLY A 593 -19.11 53.37 30.81
C GLY A 593 -19.26 51.94 31.33
N SER A 594 -18.25 51.46 32.05
CA SER A 594 -18.29 50.20 32.79
C SER A 594 -19.14 50.29 34.06
N TRP A 595 -19.79 49.20 34.49
CA TRP A 595 -19.92 48.89 35.94
C TRP A 595 -19.87 47.38 36.20
N ILE A 596 -19.45 47.03 37.43
CA ILE A 596 -19.16 45.68 37.92
C ILE A 596 -20.11 45.32 39.08
N SER A 597 -20.23 44.03 39.38
CA SER A 597 -20.91 43.39 40.52
C SER A 597 -22.41 43.13 40.36
N ARG A 598 -23.02 42.14 41.03
CA ARG A 598 -22.60 40.89 41.75
C ARG A 598 -23.90 40.35 42.38
N ARG A 599 -23.93 39.08 42.80
CA ARG A 599 -25.00 38.39 43.59
C ARG A 599 -26.08 37.70 42.74
N ASP A 600 -26.66 36.58 43.18
CA ASP A 600 -26.27 35.62 44.24
C ASP A 600 -26.94 34.27 43.96
N ARG A 601 -26.16 33.17 44.00
CA ARG A 601 -26.42 31.89 44.71
C ARG A 601 -25.45 30.80 44.27
#